data_AF-A0A943BVH2-F1
#
_entry.id   AF-A0A943BVH2-F1
#
_cell.length_a   1.000
_cell.length_b   1.000
_cell.length_c   1.000
_cell.angle_alpha   90.00
_cell.angle_beta   90.00
_cell.angle_gamma   90.00
#
_symmetry.space_group_name_H-M   'P 1'
#
loop_
_entity.id
_entity.type
_entity.pdbx_description
1 polymer ?
#
loop_
_entity_poly.entity_id
_entity_poly.type
_entity_poly.pdbx_seq_one_letter_code
_entity_poly.pdbx_strand_id
1 'polypeptide(L)'
;MSIYYFDNAATTQLDEAVLEEILPYLKNEYGNPSSIYSIGRSAKALLENSRDKIAALLNCKPSEIYFTSGGSESDNSAIFGISAACERHRYKHD
;
A
#
# COMPACT_ATOMS: atom_id res chain seq x y z
N MET A 1 -34.08 12.47 9.48
CA MET A 1 -32.97 13.00 10.31
C MET A 1 -31.75 13.05 9.41
N SER A 2 -31.18 14.23 9.17
CA SER A 2 -29.94 14.35 8.39
C SER A 2 -28.75 14.10 9.30
N ILE A 3 -27.80 13.26 8.87
CA ILE A 3 -26.54 13.03 9.55
C ILE A 3 -25.51 13.98 8.97
N TYR A 4 -24.83 14.74 9.82
CA TYR A 4 -23.73 15.61 9.45
C TYR A 4 -22.44 15.04 10.07
N TYR A 5 -21.48 14.66 9.23
CA TYR A 5 -20.24 14.02 9.66
C TYR A 5 -19.11 15.05 9.76
N PHE A 6 -18.59 15.24 10.97
CA PHE A 6 -17.51 16.19 11.26
C PHE A 6 -16.29 15.52 11.94
N ASP A 7 -16.12 14.21 11.76
CA ASP A 7 -15.04 13.43 12.38
C ASP A 7 -14.05 12.85 11.34
N ASN A 8 -13.74 13.63 10.30
CA ASN A 8 -12.82 13.21 9.23
C ASN A 8 -11.37 12.93 9.70
N ALA A 9 -11.03 13.36 10.93
CA ALA A 9 -9.75 13.07 11.55
C ALA A 9 -9.62 11.60 11.99
N ALA A 10 -10.74 10.92 12.30
CA ALA A 10 -10.76 9.50 12.64
C ALA A 10 -10.71 8.61 11.40
N THR A 11 -11.53 8.93 10.39
CA THR A 11 -11.53 8.29 9.06
C THR A 11 -12.33 9.14 8.08
N THR A 12 -12.26 8.85 6.79
CA THR A 12 -12.99 9.59 5.74
C THR A 12 -13.92 8.66 4.97
N GLN A 13 -14.98 9.23 4.38
CA GLN A 13 -15.80 8.50 3.42
C GLN A 13 -14.97 8.20 2.17
N LEU A 14 -15.11 6.98 1.64
CA LEU A 14 -14.48 6.61 0.37
C LEU A 14 -15.06 7.46 -0.77
N ASP A 15 -14.18 8.05 -1.57
CA ASP A 15 -14.57 8.76 -2.79
C ASP A 15 -15.17 7.78 -3.81
N GLU A 16 -16.27 8.17 -4.47
CA GLU A 16 -16.99 7.30 -5.41
C GLU A 16 -16.10 6.86 -6.56
N ALA A 17 -15.23 7.73 -7.08
CA ALA A 17 -14.31 7.38 -8.16
C ALA A 17 -13.29 6.31 -7.72
N VAL A 18 -12.90 6.32 -6.44
CA VAL A 18 -12.01 5.29 -5.87
C VAL A 18 -12.77 3.97 -5.73
N LEU A 19 -14.03 4.00 -5.31
CA LEU A 19 -14.87 2.80 -5.24
C LEU A 19 -15.03 2.16 -6.62
N GLU A 20 -15.38 2.97 -7.63
CA GLU A 20 -15.55 2.53 -9.02
C GLU A 20 -14.27 1.89 -9.58
N GLU A 21 -13.09 2.47 -9.31
CA GLU A 21 -11.80 1.95 -9.76
C GLU A 21 -11.44 0.61 -9.09
N ILE A 22 -11.80 0.41 -7.81
CA ILE A 22 -11.44 -0.80 -7.06
C ILE A 22 -12.39 -1.97 -7.33
N LEU A 23 -13.68 -1.70 -7.59
CA LEU A 23 -14.72 -2.72 -7.76
C LEU A 23 -14.38 -3.84 -8.78
N PRO A 24 -13.79 -3.56 -9.96
CA PRO A 24 -13.39 -4.60 -10.91
C PRO A 24 -12.43 -5.63 -10.30
N TYR A 25 -11.47 -5.20 -9.49
CA TYR A 25 -10.46 -6.07 -8.86
C TYR A 25 -11.02 -6.89 -7.70
N LEU A 26 -12.12 -6.45 -7.09
CA LEU A 26 -12.85 -7.22 -6.08
C LEU A 26 -13.78 -8.26 -6.69
N LYS A 27 -14.24 -8.08 -7.93
CA LYS A 27 -15.25 -8.95 -8.57
C LYS A 27 -14.68 -9.88 -9.63
N ASN A 28 -13.97 -9.33 -10.61
CA ASN A 28 -13.61 -10.02 -11.85
C ASN A 28 -12.09 -10.19 -12.03
N GLU A 29 -11.30 -9.26 -11.50
CA GLU A 29 -9.84 -9.22 -11.63
C GLU A 29 -9.11 -9.55 -10.32
N TYR A 30 -9.66 -10.51 -9.55
CA TYR A 30 -9.18 -10.93 -8.22
C TYR A 30 -7.89 -11.77 -8.23
N GLY A 31 -7.12 -11.70 -9.32
CA GLY A 31 -5.94 -12.52 -9.52
C GLY A 31 -4.86 -12.29 -8.45
N ASN A 32 -4.17 -13.36 -8.06
CA ASN A 32 -3.00 -13.22 -7.19
C ASN A 32 -1.83 -12.60 -8.00
N PRO A 33 -1.29 -11.43 -7.60
CA PRO A 33 -0.22 -10.73 -8.34
C PRO A 33 1.10 -11.53 -8.42
N SER A 34 1.28 -12.53 -7.56
CA SER A 34 2.43 -13.44 -7.62
C SER A 34 2.26 -14.57 -8.64
N SER A 35 1.09 -14.71 -9.26
CA SER A 35 0.80 -15.77 -10.24
C SER A 35 1.22 -15.37 -11.66
N ILE A 36 1.72 -16.33 -12.43
CA ILE A 36 2.17 -16.10 -13.81
C ILE A 36 1.03 -16.06 -14.85
N TYR A 37 -0.17 -16.50 -14.48
CA TYR A 37 -1.34 -16.53 -15.37
C TYR A 37 -1.85 -15.12 -15.71
N SER A 38 -2.64 -15.00 -16.77
CA SER A 38 -3.14 -13.70 -17.27
C SER A 38 -3.76 -12.83 -16.16
N ILE A 39 -4.65 -13.41 -15.35
CA ILE A 39 -5.32 -12.69 -14.25
C ILE A 39 -4.34 -12.20 -13.17
N GLY A 40 -3.28 -12.97 -12.88
CA GLY A 40 -2.24 -12.57 -11.94
C GLY A 40 -1.35 -11.45 -12.49
N ARG A 41 -1.04 -11.49 -13.79
CA ARG A 41 -0.29 -10.42 -14.47
C ARG A 41 -1.07 -9.10 -14.48
N SER A 42 -2.39 -9.13 -14.68
CA SER A 42 -3.24 -7.93 -14.59
C SER A 42 -3.19 -7.32 -13.19
N ALA A 43 -3.38 -8.14 -12.14
CA ALA A 43 -3.29 -7.67 -10.75
C ALA A 43 -1.90 -7.11 -10.40
N LYS A 44 -0.84 -7.73 -10.90
CA LYS A 44 0.53 -7.21 -10.74
C LYS A 44 0.72 -5.86 -11.45
N ALA A 45 0.20 -5.72 -12.67
CA ALA A 45 0.28 -4.46 -13.41
C ALA A 45 -0.44 -3.32 -12.66
N LEU A 46 -1.61 -3.58 -12.06
CA LEU A 46 -2.29 -2.60 -11.21
C LEU A 46 -1.41 -2.14 -10.04
N LEU A 47 -0.78 -3.07 -9.32
CA LEU A 47 0.06 -2.75 -8.16
C LEU A 47 1.27 -1.91 -8.55
N GLU A 48 1.95 -2.26 -9.65
CA GLU A 48 3.12 -1.49 -10.11
C GLU A 48 2.72 -0.12 -10.66
N ASN A 49 1.61 -0.02 -11.41
CA ASN A 49 1.09 1.28 -11.85
C ASN A 49 0.70 2.18 -10.66
N SER A 50 0.10 1.59 -9.62
CA SER A 50 -0.23 2.32 -8.38
C SER A 50 1.03 2.80 -7.67
N ARG A 51 2.07 1.96 -7.63
CA ARG A 51 3.39 2.30 -7.06
C ARG A 51 4.00 3.50 -7.78
N ASP A 52 4.00 3.50 -9.11
CA ASP A 52 4.55 4.58 -9.93
C ASP A 52 3.79 5.90 -9.72
N LYS A 53 2.44 5.84 -9.67
CA LYS A 53 1.60 7.03 -9.40
C LYS A 53 1.90 7.65 -8.03
N ILE A 54 1.99 6.82 -6.99
CA ILE A 54 2.29 7.28 -5.63
C ILE A 54 3.71 7.84 -5.54
N ALA A 55 4.69 7.17 -6.16
CA ALA A 55 6.07 7.64 -6.18
C ALA A 55 6.20 9.01 -6.88
N ALA A 56 5.48 9.21 -8.00
CA ALA A 56 5.44 10.50 -8.67
C ALA A 56 4.79 11.60 -7.81
N LEU A 57 3.69 11.29 -7.12
CA LEU A 57 3.02 12.22 -6.20
C LEU A 57 3.92 12.64 -5.04
N LEU A 58 4.71 11.70 -4.49
CA LEU A 58 5.61 11.93 -3.37
C LEU A 58 7.02 12.38 -3.79
N ASN A 59 7.29 12.48 -5.09
CA ASN A 59 8.60 12.80 -5.66
C ASN A 59 9.74 11.88 -5.16
N CYS A 60 9.49 10.57 -5.15
CA CYS A 60 10.47 9.54 -4.79
C CYS A 60 10.58 8.47 -5.89
N LYS A 61 11.49 7.51 -5.72
CA LYS A 61 11.59 6.36 -6.63
C LYS A 61 10.48 5.35 -6.32
N PRO A 62 9.95 4.63 -7.32
CA PRO A 62 9.00 3.53 -7.08
C PRO A 62 9.56 2.47 -6.11
N SER A 63 10.88 2.22 -6.15
CA SER A 63 11.56 1.28 -5.23
C SER A 63 11.52 1.70 -3.75
N GLU A 64 11.15 2.93 -3.45
CA GLU A 64 11.02 3.44 -2.07
C GLU A 64 9.59 3.30 -1.53
N ILE A 65 8.63 2.87 -2.36
CA ILE A 65 7.23 2.67 -1.97
C ILE A 65 6.98 1.22 -1.57
N TYR A 66 6.47 1.02 -0.35
CA TYR A 66 6.02 -0.26 0.17
C TYR A 66 4.56 -0.15 0.61
N PHE A 67 3.72 -1.09 0.17
CA PHE A 67 2.32 -1.17 0.60
C PHE A 67 2.22 -2.00 1.88
N THR A 68 1.60 -1.43 2.90
CA THR A 68 1.27 -2.09 4.18
C THR A 68 -0.25 -2.03 4.38
N SER A 69 -0.78 -2.62 5.46
CA SER A 69 -2.20 -2.54 5.80
C SER A 69 -2.65 -1.15 6.29
N GLY A 70 -1.72 -0.25 6.65
CA GLY A 70 -2.05 1.09 7.10
C GLY A 70 -0.90 1.80 7.85
N GLY A 71 -1.22 2.96 8.44
CA GLY A 71 -0.25 3.80 9.15
C GLY A 71 0.45 3.08 10.30
N SER A 72 -0.31 2.43 11.18
CA SER A 72 0.25 1.74 12.35
C SER A 72 1.23 0.62 12.00
N GLU A 73 0.98 -0.13 10.92
CA GLU A 73 1.93 -1.14 10.45
C GLU A 73 3.17 -0.48 9.82
N SER A 74 2.99 0.61 9.09
CA SER A 74 4.09 1.34 8.45
C SER A 74 5.07 1.90 9.49
N ASP A 75 4.55 2.55 10.53
CA ASP A 75 5.37 3.12 11.61
C ASP A 75 6.16 2.03 12.34
N ASN A 76 5.49 0.93 12.71
CA ASN A 76 6.14 -0.21 13.35
C ASN A 76 7.19 -0.88 12.44
N SER A 77 6.91 -0.98 11.14
CA SER A 77 7.85 -1.56 10.16
C SER A 77 9.14 -0.73 10.09
N ALA A 78 9.03 0.60 10.10
CA ALA A 78 10.19 1.48 10.09
C ALA A 78 11.02 1.35 11.38
N ILE A 79 10.38 1.41 12.54
CA ILE A 79 11.04 1.36 13.86
C ILE A 79 11.70 -0.01 14.10
N PHE A 80 10.95 -1.10 13.93
CA PHE A 80 11.52 -2.44 14.15
C PHE A 80 12.48 -2.84 13.04
N GLY A 81 12.26 -2.37 11.81
CA GLY A 81 13.17 -2.57 10.70
C GLY A 81 14.56 -1.99 10.96
N ILE A 82 14.64 -0.75 11.46
CA ILE A 82 15.92 -0.12 11.80
C ILE A 82 16.57 -0.78 13.02
N SER A 83 15.79 -1.11 14.06
CA SER A 83 16.31 -1.80 15.25
C SER A 83 16.98 -3.12 14.88
N ALA A 84 16.30 -3.97 14.08
CA ALA A 84 16.83 -5.25 13.64
C ALA A 84 18.05 -5.10 12.72
N ALA A 85 18.10 -4.04 11.90
CA ALA A 85 19.27 -3.74 11.08
C ALA A 85 20.49 -3.37 11.93
N CYS A 86 20.30 -2.49 12.92
CA CYS A 86 21.36 -2.09 13.86
C CYS A 86 21.91 -3.27 14.65
N GLU A 87 21.05 -4.17 15.14
CA GLU A 87 21.48 -5.40 15.83
C GLU A 87 22.35 -6.27 14.93
N ARG A 88 21.91 -6.55 13.70
CA ARG A 88 22.69 -7.35 12.73
C ARG A 88 24.05 -6.73 12.41
N HIS A 89 24.15 -5.40 12.39
CA HIS A 89 25.43 -4.72 12.18
C HIS A 89 26.38 -4.87 13.36
N ARG A 90 25.87 -4.84 14.60
CA ARG A 90 26.70 -5.05 15.80
C ARG A 90 27.33 -6.43 15.83
N TYR A 91 26.56 -7.48 15.50
CA TYR A 91 27.07 -8.88 15.47
C TYR A 91 28.06 -9.19 14.34
N LYS A 92 28.28 -8.27 13.37
CA LYS A 92 29.26 -8.46 12.30
C LYS A 92 30.66 -7.90 12.63
N HIS A 93 30.79 -7.20 13.77
CA HIS A 93 32.04 -6.59 14.22
C HIS A 93 32.63 -7.26 15.47
N ASP A 94 32.01 -8.35 15.94
CA ASP A 94 32.53 -9.28 16.95
C ASP A 94 32.96 -10.60 16.28
#